data_AF-Q6BD48-F1
#
_entry.id   AF-Q6BD48-F1
#
_cell.length_a   1.000
_cell.length_b   1.000
_cell.length_c   1.000
_cell.angle_alpha   90.00
_cell.angle_beta   90.00
_cell.angle_gamma   90.00
#
_symmetry.space_group_name_H-M   'P 1'
#
loop_
_entity.id
_entity.type
_entity.pdbx_description
1 polymer ?
#
loop_
_entity_poly.entity_id
_entity_poly.type
_entity_poly.pdbx_seq_one_letter_code
_entity_poly.pdbx_strand_id
1 'polypeptide(L)'
;PMFAWVIALLAILFGGIALSNLAIEQYPDVAPPSLNIQATFSGADARTLDRTVTSIIEKELSGIDDFLYMSSMSRANGTAQITVTFEAGTDLDTARAQVQERLSRVEPRLPEEVRQRGIRVTKSTSGFLMLIALQSKGGVTSALEMGNFAANNIADELRRVPGIGDVSLFGSSYAMRLWL
;
A
#
# COMPACT_ATOMS: atom_id res chain seq x y z
N PRO A 1 26.20 30.99 41.20
CA PRO A 1 25.30 29.91 41.66
C PRO A 1 23.84 30.03 41.17
N MET A 2 23.15 31.16 41.37
CA MET A 2 21.74 31.35 40.95
C MET A 2 21.53 31.19 39.43
N PHE A 3 22.46 31.72 38.62
CA PHE A 3 22.39 31.60 37.16
C PHE A 3 22.44 30.15 36.65
N ALA A 4 23.25 29.30 37.28
CA ALA A 4 23.33 27.88 36.94
C ALA A 4 22.02 27.14 37.25
N TRP A 5 21.34 27.50 38.34
CA TRP A 5 20.01 26.97 38.67
C TRP A 5 18.93 27.37 37.67
N VAL A 6 18.99 28.60 37.15
CA VAL A 6 18.05 29.05 36.10
C VAL A 6 18.24 28.24 34.82
N ILE A 7 19.49 28.00 34.39
CA ILE A 7 19.78 27.18 33.21
C ILE A 7 19.33 25.74 33.43
N ALA A 8 19.60 25.16 34.61
CA ALA A 8 19.17 23.80 34.94
C ALA A 8 17.64 23.65 34.91
N LEU A 9 16.90 24.62 35.47
CA LEU A 9 15.43 24.62 35.44
C LEU A 9 14.88 24.78 34.03
N LEU A 10 15.48 25.64 33.20
CA LEU A 10 15.11 25.75 31.80
C LEU A 10 15.38 24.46 31.03
N ALA A 11 16.53 23.81 31.25
CA ALA A 11 16.86 22.55 30.61
C ALA A 11 15.88 21.44 31.00
N ILE A 12 15.47 21.36 32.27
CA ILE A 12 14.45 20.41 32.74
C ILE A 12 13.08 20.73 32.11
N LEU A 13 12.71 22.01 32.03
CA LEU A 13 11.44 22.43 31.43
C LEU A 13 11.37 22.06 29.93
N PHE A 14 12.40 22.43 29.16
CA PHE A 14 12.46 22.08 27.74
C PHE A 14 12.59 20.57 27.51
N GLY A 15 13.35 19.86 28.35
CA GLY A 15 13.46 18.40 28.32
C GLY A 15 12.12 17.72 28.58
N GLY A 16 11.34 18.22 29.56
CA GLY A 16 10.00 17.70 29.85
C GLY A 16 9.03 17.89 28.70
N ILE A 17 9.03 19.07 28.06
CA ILE A 17 8.20 19.35 26.88
C ILE A 17 8.62 18.50 25.67
N ALA A 18 9.94 18.29 25.48
CA ALA A 18 10.45 17.47 24.40
C ALA A 18 10.05 15.99 24.57
N LEU A 19 10.12 15.47 25.80
CA LEU A 19 9.72 14.09 26.11
C LEU A 19 8.24 13.82 25.83
N SER A 20 7.35 14.79 26.03
CA SER A 20 5.93 14.62 25.71
C SER A 20 5.59 14.71 24.22
N ASN A 21 6.44 15.38 23.44
CA ASN A 21 6.20 15.63 22.01
C ASN A 21 7.02 14.70 21.09
N LEU A 22 8.00 13.97 21.60
CA LEU A 22 8.79 13.04 20.81
C LEU A 22 7.92 11.85 20.37
N ALA A 23 7.92 11.55 19.09
CA ALA A 23 7.35 10.31 18.58
C ALA A 23 8.15 9.12 19.14
N ILE A 24 7.45 8.09 19.59
CA ILE A 24 8.06 6.84 20.06
C ILE A 24 8.02 5.85 18.89
N GLU A 25 9.18 5.55 18.33
CA GLU A 25 9.36 4.58 17.25
C GLU A 25 10.29 3.45 17.69
N GLN A 26 10.01 2.21 17.29
CA GLN A 26 10.83 1.05 17.68
C GLN A 26 12.18 1.03 16.95
N TYR A 27 12.18 1.46 15.69
CA TYR A 27 13.34 1.66 14.84
C TYR A 27 13.10 2.89 13.98
N PRO A 28 14.12 3.71 13.68
CA PRO A 28 13.99 4.73 12.65
C PRO A 28 13.71 4.04 11.31
N ASP A 29 12.97 4.71 10.42
CA ASP A 29 12.71 4.19 9.09
C ASP A 29 14.00 4.16 8.26
N VAL A 30 14.67 3.00 8.27
CA VAL A 30 15.89 2.72 7.50
C VAL A 30 15.59 1.96 6.22
N ALA A 31 14.33 1.62 5.97
CA ALA A 31 13.93 0.91 4.76
C ALA A 31 13.89 1.89 3.59
N PRO A 32 14.47 1.51 2.43
CA PRO A 32 14.31 2.32 1.23
C PRO A 32 12.82 2.50 0.89
N PRO A 33 12.38 3.73 0.58
CA PRO A 33 10.99 3.98 0.23
C PRO A 33 10.60 3.18 -1.02
N SER A 34 9.43 2.56 -1.01
CA SER A 34 8.97 1.75 -2.14
C SER A 34 7.48 1.92 -2.42
N LEU A 35 7.10 1.74 -3.68
CA LEU A 35 5.72 1.76 -4.17
C LEU A 35 5.38 0.42 -4.78
N ASN A 36 4.18 -0.08 -4.46
CA ASN A 36 3.62 -1.28 -5.04
C ASN A 36 2.57 -0.92 -6.10
N ILE A 37 2.78 -1.39 -7.33
CA ILE A 37 1.83 -1.29 -8.42
C ILE A 37 1.22 -2.67 -8.64
N GLN A 38 -0.11 -2.74 -8.55
CA GLN A 38 -0.86 -3.98 -8.72
C GLN A 38 -1.87 -3.84 -9.86
N ALA A 39 -1.83 -4.80 -10.78
CA ALA A 39 -2.75 -4.92 -11.89
C ALA A 39 -3.34 -6.34 -11.94
N THR A 40 -4.60 -6.46 -12.35
CA THR A 40 -5.28 -7.75 -12.43
C THR A 40 -5.85 -7.97 -13.83
N PHE A 41 -5.47 -9.09 -14.45
CA PHE A 41 -5.98 -9.59 -15.72
C PHE A 41 -6.52 -11.00 -15.51
N SER A 42 -7.81 -11.13 -15.20
CA SER A 42 -8.39 -12.45 -14.91
C SER A 42 -8.49 -13.30 -16.18
N GLY A 43 -8.07 -14.56 -16.08
CA GLY A 43 -8.09 -15.50 -17.21
C GLY A 43 -6.79 -15.54 -18.03
N ALA A 44 -5.85 -14.63 -17.78
CA ALA A 44 -4.52 -14.67 -18.40
C ALA A 44 -3.57 -15.63 -17.65
N ASP A 45 -2.76 -16.38 -18.40
CA ASP A 45 -1.63 -17.11 -17.84
C ASP A 45 -0.47 -16.16 -17.51
N ALA A 46 0.46 -16.61 -16.68
CA ALA A 46 1.57 -15.78 -16.20
C ALA A 46 2.43 -15.20 -17.34
N ARG A 47 2.62 -15.93 -18.46
CA ARG A 47 3.46 -15.43 -19.57
C ARG A 47 2.73 -14.39 -20.40
N THR A 48 1.44 -14.57 -20.61
CA THR A 48 0.61 -13.57 -21.29
C THR A 48 0.54 -12.30 -20.48
N LEU A 49 0.27 -12.41 -19.17
CA LEU A 49 0.27 -11.27 -18.26
C LEU A 49 1.60 -10.50 -18.28
N ASP A 50 2.71 -11.23 -18.24
CA ASP A 50 4.05 -10.65 -18.26
C ASP A 50 4.29 -9.81 -19.53
N ARG A 51 4.02 -10.38 -20.70
CA ARG A 51 4.27 -9.72 -21.99
C ARG A 51 3.32 -8.58 -22.31
N THR A 52 2.07 -8.67 -21.85
CA THR A 52 1.00 -7.73 -22.24
C THR A 52 0.75 -6.63 -21.22
N VAL A 53 1.17 -6.82 -19.96
CA VAL A 53 0.93 -5.84 -18.89
C VAL A 53 2.25 -5.51 -18.20
N THR A 54 2.90 -6.50 -17.59
CA THR A 54 4.06 -6.26 -16.71
C THR A 54 5.20 -5.59 -17.45
N SER A 55 5.68 -6.16 -18.56
CA SER A 55 6.79 -5.60 -19.36
C SER A 55 6.48 -4.24 -19.96
N ILE A 56 5.20 -3.94 -20.24
CA ILE A 56 4.77 -2.66 -20.78
C ILE A 56 4.87 -1.58 -19.70
N ILE A 57 4.41 -1.88 -18.48
CA ILE A 57 4.50 -0.98 -17.33
C ILE A 57 5.97 -0.78 -16.93
N GLU A 58 6.77 -1.84 -16.84
CA GLU A 58 8.19 -1.75 -16.48
C GLU A 58 8.98 -0.80 -17.38
N LYS A 59 8.75 -0.89 -18.70
CA LYS A 59 9.45 -0.04 -19.67
C LYS A 59 9.15 1.44 -19.48
N GLU A 60 7.92 1.78 -19.15
CA GLU A 60 7.57 3.18 -18.89
C GLU A 60 8.11 3.67 -17.55
N LEU A 61 8.16 2.79 -16.54
CA LEU A 61 8.69 3.14 -15.22
C LEU A 61 10.21 3.29 -15.18
N SER A 62 10.93 2.84 -16.22
CA SER A 62 12.40 2.84 -16.31
C SER A 62 13.04 4.24 -16.52
N GLY A 63 12.40 5.31 -16.07
CA GLY A 63 12.89 6.69 -16.21
C GLY A 63 12.22 7.66 -15.25
N ILE A 64 11.80 7.16 -14.08
CA ILE A 64 11.36 7.98 -12.96
C ILE A 64 12.58 8.43 -12.15
N ASP A 65 12.46 9.58 -11.49
CA ASP A 65 13.55 10.11 -10.68
C ASP A 65 13.75 9.28 -9.41
N ASP A 66 14.96 9.34 -8.85
CA ASP A 66 15.37 8.64 -7.62
C ASP A 66 15.10 7.13 -7.62
N PHE A 67 15.08 6.53 -8.82
CA PHE A 67 14.90 5.10 -9.01
C PHE A 67 16.13 4.31 -8.56
N LEU A 68 15.95 3.38 -7.63
CA LEU A 68 17.02 2.48 -7.18
C LEU A 68 16.95 1.14 -7.92
N TYR A 69 15.82 0.43 -7.81
CA TYR A 69 15.56 -0.81 -8.53
C TYR A 69 14.06 -1.12 -8.60
N MET A 70 13.70 -2.06 -9.46
CA MET A 70 12.34 -2.57 -9.58
C MET A 70 12.36 -4.09 -9.61
N SER A 71 11.35 -4.69 -9.00
CA SER A 71 11.09 -6.13 -9.02
C SER A 71 9.65 -6.35 -9.43
N SER A 72 9.41 -7.33 -10.30
CA SER A 72 8.08 -7.67 -10.78
C SER A 72 7.79 -9.15 -10.61
N MET A 73 6.51 -9.46 -10.43
CA MET A 73 6.01 -10.81 -10.25
C MET A 73 4.68 -10.95 -10.98
N SER A 74 4.67 -11.80 -12.00
CA SER A 74 3.49 -12.16 -12.79
C SER A 74 2.99 -13.54 -12.33
N ARG A 75 1.78 -13.61 -11.75
CA ARG A 75 1.23 -14.85 -11.18
C ARG A 75 0.17 -15.47 -12.10
N ALA A 76 0.07 -16.80 -12.07
CA ALA A 76 -0.87 -17.57 -12.91
C ALA A 76 -2.36 -17.39 -12.52
N ASN A 77 -2.64 -16.74 -11.40
CA ASN A 77 -4.00 -16.31 -11.02
C ASN A 77 -4.41 -14.98 -11.69
N GLY A 78 -3.60 -14.45 -12.60
CA GLY A 78 -3.86 -13.21 -13.32
C GLY A 78 -3.48 -11.94 -12.56
N THR A 79 -2.68 -12.02 -11.48
CA THR A 79 -2.21 -10.82 -10.77
C THR A 79 -0.77 -10.49 -11.10
N ALA A 80 -0.54 -9.23 -11.50
CA ALA A 80 0.78 -8.66 -11.71
C ALA A 80 1.09 -7.71 -10.56
N GLN A 81 2.29 -7.85 -10.00
CA GLN A 81 2.77 -7.01 -8.91
C GLN A 81 4.14 -6.48 -9.29
N ILE A 82 4.30 -5.17 -9.24
CA ILE A 82 5.55 -4.47 -9.54
C ILE A 82 5.89 -3.63 -8.32
N THR A 83 7.03 -3.89 -7.70
CA THR A 83 7.57 -3.11 -6.59
C THR A 83 8.69 -2.26 -7.12
N VAL A 84 8.54 -0.95 -6.99
CA VAL A 84 9.55 0.04 -7.35
C VAL A 84 10.16 0.59 -6.06
N THR A 85 11.47 0.50 -5.93
CA THR A 85 12.23 0.96 -4.78
C THR A 85 13.03 2.18 -5.17
N PHE A 86 13.01 3.19 -4.31
CA PHE A 86 13.63 4.49 -4.52
C PHE A 86 14.84 4.70 -3.61
N GLU A 87 15.64 5.72 -3.91
CA GLU A 87 16.75 6.14 -3.06
C GLU A 87 16.28 6.65 -1.69
N ALA A 88 17.13 6.52 -0.67
CA ALA A 88 16.83 6.99 0.67
C ALA A 88 16.69 8.53 0.69
N GLY A 89 15.61 9.03 1.29
CA GLY A 89 15.29 10.46 1.31
C GLY A 89 14.32 10.93 0.22
N THR A 90 13.92 10.03 -0.71
CA THR A 90 12.90 10.32 -1.72
C THR A 90 11.53 10.56 -1.08
N ASP A 91 10.85 11.62 -1.50
CA ASP A 91 9.48 11.89 -1.11
C ASP A 91 8.51 10.91 -1.83
N LEU A 92 7.88 10.02 -1.06
CA LEU A 92 6.97 9.00 -1.59
C LEU A 92 5.71 9.59 -2.25
N ASP A 93 5.26 10.77 -1.87
CA ASP A 93 4.08 11.39 -2.47
C ASP A 93 4.42 11.97 -3.85
N THR A 94 5.62 12.54 -4.00
CA THR A 94 6.16 12.98 -5.30
C THR A 94 6.43 11.77 -6.20
N ALA A 95 7.12 10.75 -5.71
CA ALA A 95 7.37 9.51 -6.44
C ALA A 95 6.06 8.84 -6.89
N ARG A 96 5.02 8.85 -6.03
CA ARG A 96 3.70 8.31 -6.37
C ARG A 96 3.04 9.10 -7.50
N ALA A 97 3.11 10.43 -7.47
CA ALA A 97 2.61 11.27 -8.55
C ALA A 97 3.33 10.98 -9.89
N GLN A 98 4.66 10.84 -9.87
CA GLN A 98 5.44 10.47 -11.06
C GLN A 98 5.03 9.10 -11.60
N VAL A 99 4.94 8.07 -10.74
CA VAL A 99 4.48 6.73 -11.14
C VAL A 99 3.08 6.76 -11.73
N GLN A 100 2.15 7.53 -11.12
CA GLN A 100 0.79 7.68 -11.62
C GLN A 100 0.76 8.35 -13.02
N GLU A 101 1.58 9.39 -13.22
CA GLU A 101 1.72 10.08 -14.50
C GLU A 101 2.24 9.13 -15.59
N ARG A 102 3.27 8.33 -15.27
CA ARG A 102 3.81 7.31 -16.16
C ARG A 102 2.76 6.26 -16.50
N LEU A 103 2.07 5.70 -15.50
CA LEU A 103 1.01 4.70 -15.71
C LEU A 103 -0.10 5.22 -16.62
N SER A 104 -0.50 6.48 -16.46
CA SER A 104 -1.53 7.12 -17.30
C SER A 104 -1.13 7.20 -18.78
N ARG A 105 0.17 7.29 -19.09
CA ARG A 105 0.66 7.25 -20.49
C ARG A 105 0.59 5.85 -21.11
N VAL A 106 0.71 4.80 -20.29
CA VAL A 106 0.71 3.40 -20.77
C VAL A 106 -0.66 2.75 -20.73
N GLU A 107 -1.57 3.28 -19.91
CA GLU A 107 -2.94 2.80 -19.77
C GLU A 107 -3.63 2.55 -21.13
N PRO A 108 -3.52 3.41 -22.16
CA PRO A 108 -4.13 3.16 -23.46
C PRO A 108 -3.60 1.91 -24.19
N ARG A 109 -2.38 1.47 -23.85
CA ARG A 109 -1.69 0.30 -24.45
C ARG A 109 -2.03 -1.01 -23.72
N LEU A 110 -2.68 -0.93 -22.56
CA LEU A 110 -3.07 -2.08 -21.78
C LEU A 110 -4.40 -2.69 -22.31
N PRO A 111 -4.61 -4.00 -22.13
CA PRO A 111 -5.89 -4.63 -22.43
C PRO A 111 -7.05 -3.98 -21.67
N GLU A 112 -8.21 -3.94 -22.32
CA GLU A 112 -9.42 -3.30 -21.79
C GLU A 112 -9.84 -3.87 -20.43
N GLU A 113 -9.72 -5.19 -20.24
CA GLU A 113 -10.05 -5.87 -18.99
C GLU A 113 -9.23 -5.39 -17.78
N VAL A 114 -7.96 -5.02 -18.02
CA VAL A 114 -7.06 -4.49 -16.99
C VAL A 114 -7.43 -3.05 -16.67
N ARG A 115 -7.74 -2.24 -17.69
CA ARG A 115 -8.20 -0.85 -17.52
C ARG A 115 -9.47 -0.79 -16.69
N GLN A 116 -10.44 -1.65 -16.99
CA GLN A 116 -11.73 -1.68 -16.28
C GLN A 116 -11.58 -2.02 -14.79
N ARG A 117 -10.59 -2.85 -14.42
CA ARG A 117 -10.28 -3.15 -13.02
C ARG A 117 -9.47 -2.06 -12.32
N GLY A 118 -8.82 -1.20 -13.11
CA GLY A 118 -7.91 -0.17 -12.64
C GLY A 118 -6.58 -0.74 -12.14
N ILE A 119 -5.57 0.12 -12.14
CA ILE A 119 -4.25 -0.16 -11.60
C ILE A 119 -4.18 0.48 -10.22
N ARG A 120 -3.80 -0.29 -9.21
CA ARG A 120 -3.65 0.22 -7.83
C ARG A 120 -2.18 0.55 -7.58
N VAL A 121 -1.93 1.74 -7.03
CA VAL A 121 -0.60 2.16 -6.58
C VAL A 121 -0.70 2.43 -5.08
N THR A 122 0.04 1.67 -4.29
CA THR A 122 0.07 1.80 -2.83
C THR A 122 1.49 1.99 -2.33
N LYS A 123 1.66 2.61 -1.17
CA LYS A 123 2.95 2.64 -0.48
C LYS A 123 3.28 1.22 -0.04
N SER A 124 4.46 0.74 -0.39
CA SER A 124 4.90 -0.61 -0.04
C SER A 124 5.40 -0.59 1.40
N THR A 125 4.55 -1.03 2.33
CA THR A 125 4.93 -1.26 3.72
C THR A 125 5.22 -2.73 3.93
N SER A 126 6.42 -3.04 4.43
CA SER A 126 6.80 -4.42 4.79
C SER A 126 6.17 -4.79 6.14
N GLY A 127 4.95 -5.34 6.11
CA GLY A 127 4.33 -5.99 7.26
C GLY A 127 2.93 -5.47 7.60
N PHE A 128 2.16 -6.32 8.28
CA PHE A 128 0.87 -5.93 8.87
C PHE A 128 1.13 -5.28 10.23
N LEU A 129 0.66 -4.04 10.43
CA LEU A 129 0.65 -3.41 11.76
C LEU A 129 -0.26 -4.19 12.71
N MET A 130 -1.42 -4.62 12.22
CA MET A 130 -2.44 -5.34 12.99
C MET A 130 -3.25 -6.27 12.07
N LEU A 131 -3.69 -7.40 12.63
CA LEU A 131 -4.66 -8.31 12.01
C LEU A 131 -5.95 -8.26 12.82
N ILE A 132 -7.04 -7.87 12.17
CA ILE A 132 -8.38 -7.83 12.78
C ILE A 132 -9.16 -9.05 12.29
N ALA A 133 -9.52 -9.94 13.22
CA ALA A 133 -10.30 -11.13 12.92
C ALA A 133 -11.76 -10.94 13.35
N LEU A 134 -12.69 -11.13 12.42
CA LEU A 134 -14.13 -11.20 12.72
C LEU A 134 -14.51 -12.63 13.06
N GLN A 135 -15.29 -12.80 14.13
CA GLN A 135 -15.81 -14.10 14.55
C GLN A 135 -17.30 -14.01 14.87
N SER A 136 -18.06 -14.99 14.40
CA SER A 136 -19.48 -15.13 14.73
C SER A 136 -19.65 -15.78 16.09
N LYS A 137 -20.28 -15.09 17.04
CA LYS A 137 -20.76 -15.73 18.27
C LYS A 137 -21.83 -16.77 17.91
N GLY A 138 -21.58 -18.05 18.19
CA GLY A 138 -22.51 -19.16 17.93
C GLY A 138 -22.54 -19.70 16.49
N GLY A 139 -21.62 -19.30 15.60
CA GLY A 139 -21.48 -19.89 14.26
C GLY A 139 -22.63 -19.61 13.28
N VAL A 140 -23.52 -18.69 13.63
CA VAL A 140 -24.72 -18.35 12.85
C VAL A 140 -24.39 -17.59 11.56
N THR A 141 -23.27 -16.89 11.54
CA THR A 141 -22.83 -16.07 10.39
C THR A 141 -21.73 -16.80 9.62
N SER A 142 -21.94 -17.01 8.33
CA SER A 142 -20.95 -17.64 7.45
C SER A 142 -19.74 -16.74 7.18
N ALA A 143 -18.63 -17.34 6.76
CA ALA A 143 -17.43 -16.59 6.37
C ALA A 143 -17.70 -15.57 5.24
N LEU A 144 -18.62 -15.89 4.32
CA LEU A 144 -19.01 -15.01 3.22
C LEU A 144 -19.83 -13.81 3.72
N GLU A 145 -20.79 -14.03 4.62
CA GLU A 145 -21.55 -12.97 5.28
C GLU A 145 -20.64 -12.03 6.08
N MET A 146 -19.71 -12.57 6.86
CA MET A 146 -18.73 -11.77 7.61
C MET A 146 -17.81 -10.99 6.68
N GLY A 147 -17.33 -11.61 5.59
CA GLY A 147 -16.53 -10.96 4.57
C GLY A 147 -17.26 -9.79 3.90
N ASN A 148 -18.54 -9.96 3.59
CA ASN A 148 -19.38 -8.90 3.05
C ASN A 148 -19.64 -7.78 4.06
N PHE A 149 -19.90 -8.11 5.32
CA PHE A 149 -20.07 -7.11 6.38
C PHE A 149 -18.80 -6.28 6.57
N ALA A 150 -17.63 -6.94 6.61
CA ALA A 150 -16.33 -6.30 6.71
C ALA A 150 -16.05 -5.36 5.54
N ALA A 151 -16.31 -5.82 4.31
CA ALA A 151 -16.08 -5.03 3.10
C ALA A 151 -16.90 -3.73 3.11
N ASN A 152 -18.18 -3.80 3.50
CA ASN A 152 -19.10 -2.68 3.36
C ASN A 152 -19.14 -1.72 4.57
N ASN A 153 -18.80 -2.20 5.78
CA ASN A 153 -18.97 -1.41 7.01
C ASN A 153 -17.66 -1.11 7.75
N ILE A 154 -16.59 -1.88 7.49
CA ILE A 154 -15.35 -1.79 8.28
C ILE A 154 -14.18 -1.33 7.41
N ALA A 155 -13.97 -1.97 6.25
CA ALA A 155 -12.77 -1.78 5.45
C ALA A 155 -12.58 -0.32 5.01
N ASP A 156 -13.65 0.32 4.52
CA ASP A 156 -13.57 1.71 4.05
C ASP A 156 -13.44 2.72 5.19
N GLU A 157 -13.99 2.41 6.36
CA GLU A 157 -13.89 3.28 7.54
C GLU A 157 -12.48 3.23 8.15
N LEU A 158 -11.85 2.06 8.16
CA LEU A 158 -10.45 1.91 8.53
C LEU A 158 -9.54 2.66 7.56
N ARG A 159 -9.79 2.59 6.24
CA ARG A 159 -8.98 3.32 5.25
C ARG A 159 -8.98 4.84 5.43
N ARG A 160 -9.97 5.40 6.13
CA ARG A 160 -10.10 6.85 6.39
C ARG A 160 -9.37 7.31 7.65
N VAL A 161 -8.93 6.39 8.52
CA VAL A 161 -8.23 6.76 9.76
C VAL A 161 -6.82 7.27 9.44
N PRO A 162 -6.43 8.46 9.94
CA PRO A 162 -5.08 8.98 9.74
C PRO A 162 -4.02 7.99 10.24
N GLY A 163 -3.03 7.69 9.40
CA GLY A 163 -1.95 6.74 9.70
C GLY A 163 -2.15 5.32 9.14
N ILE A 164 -3.32 4.99 8.59
CA ILE A 164 -3.53 3.71 7.90
C ILE A 164 -3.10 3.85 6.42
N GLY A 165 -2.05 3.10 6.04
CA GLY A 165 -1.52 3.09 4.67
C GLY A 165 -2.31 2.22 3.68
N ASP A 166 -2.69 1.02 4.10
CA ASP A 166 -3.54 0.10 3.32
C ASP A 166 -4.34 -0.84 4.24
N VAL A 167 -5.47 -1.34 3.74
CA VAL A 167 -6.32 -2.33 4.42
C VAL A 167 -6.58 -3.49 3.48
N SER A 168 -5.99 -4.64 3.80
CA SER A 168 -6.19 -5.91 3.10
C SER A 168 -7.35 -6.70 3.73
N LEU A 169 -8.39 -6.97 2.94
CA LEU A 169 -9.52 -7.80 3.36
C LEU A 169 -9.27 -9.26 3.01
N PHE A 170 -9.26 -10.14 4.01
CA PHE A 170 -9.21 -11.59 3.82
C PHE A 170 -10.61 -12.18 3.67
N GLY A 171 -11.27 -11.85 2.56
CA GLY A 171 -12.65 -12.26 2.25
C GLY A 171 -13.14 -11.58 0.99
N SER A 172 -14.42 -11.76 0.65
CA SER A 172 -15.04 -11.09 -0.49
C SER A 172 -16.37 -10.49 -0.09
N SER A 173 -16.74 -9.38 -0.73
CA SER A 173 -18.13 -8.92 -0.76
C SER A 173 -19.01 -9.94 -1.47
N TYR A 174 -20.32 -9.79 -1.32
CA TYR A 174 -21.24 -10.54 -2.17
C TYR A 174 -21.04 -10.17 -3.64
N ALA A 175 -21.21 -11.16 -4.50
CA ALA A 175 -21.29 -11.01 -5.94
C ALA A 175 -22.43 -11.90 -6.44
N MET A 176 -23.20 -11.40 -7.40
CA MET A 176 -24.21 -12.21 -8.07
C MET A 176 -23.50 -13.28 -8.91
N ARG A 177 -23.71 -14.55 -8.58
CA ARG A 177 -23.14 -15.68 -9.33
C ARG A 177 -24.25 -16.37 -10.10
N LEU A 178 -24.21 -16.25 -11.43
CA LEU A 178 -25.06 -17.00 -12.36
C LEU A 178 -24.27 -18.23 -12.81
N TRP A 179 -24.68 -19.41 -12.36
CA TRP A 179 -24.16 -20.68 -12.85
C TRP A 179 -25.13 -21.17 -13.93
N LEU A 180 -24.65 -21.16 -15.18
CA LEU A 180 -25.38 -21.66 -16.35
C LEU A 180 -25.16 -23.17 -16.52
#